data_AF-A0A4V6A676-F1
#
_entry.id   AF-A0A4V6A676-F1
#
_cell.length_a   1.000
_cell.length_b   1.000
_cell.length_c   1.000
_cell.angle_alpha   90.00
_cell.angle_beta   90.00
_cell.angle_gamma   90.00
#
_symmetry.space_group_name_H-M   'P 1'
#
loop_
_entity.id
_entity.type
_entity.pdbx_description
1 polymer ?
#
loop_
_entity_poly.entity_id
_entity_poly.type
_entity_poly.pdbx_seq_one_letter_code
_entity_poly.pdbx_strand_id
1 'polypeptide(L)'
;MAPPHLMRQMIHGYARKAIGIGMVSAVATTAAFYFGYVKPRHDAYEEFFKNYDPYTRMREICATNKGYMHTCPQELAKLYEEKGKDVAPLE
;
A
#
# COMPACT_ATOMS: atom_id res chain seq x y z
N MET A 1 20.25 -55.10 23.96
CA MET A 1 19.09 -54.61 24.73
C MET A 1 18.92 -53.14 24.39
N ALA A 2 17.84 -52.73 23.73
CA ALA A 2 17.62 -51.31 23.43
C ALA A 2 17.42 -50.53 24.75
N PRO A 3 17.96 -49.32 24.88
CA PRO A 3 17.83 -48.56 26.13
C PRO A 3 16.35 -48.25 26.41
N PRO A 4 15.91 -48.29 27.69
CA PRO A 4 14.53 -48.03 28.05
C PRO A 4 14.12 -46.61 27.65
N HIS A 5 12.95 -46.47 27.01
CA HIS A 5 12.40 -45.18 26.64
C HIS A 5 12.16 -44.33 27.92
N LEU A 6 12.61 -43.08 27.90
CA LEU A 6 12.40 -42.13 29.00
C LEU A 6 10.90 -41.77 29.10
N MET A 7 10.20 -42.42 30.03
CA MET A 7 8.75 -42.26 30.25
C MET A 7 8.38 -41.14 31.23
N ARG A 8 9.36 -40.46 31.85
CA ARG A 8 9.14 -39.37 32.82
C ARG A 8 9.26 -38.02 32.12
N GLN A 9 8.45 -37.02 32.52
CA GLN A 9 8.47 -35.64 31.98
C GLN A 9 8.06 -35.50 30.49
N MET A 10 7.31 -36.45 29.93
CA MET A 10 6.92 -36.44 28.51
C MET A 10 6.18 -35.15 28.09
N ILE A 11 5.25 -34.67 28.93
CA ILE A 11 4.47 -33.45 28.64
C ILE A 11 5.37 -32.20 28.63
N HIS A 12 6.26 -32.04 29.60
CA HIS A 12 7.17 -30.89 29.65
C HIS A 12 8.19 -30.90 28.49
N GLY A 13 8.67 -32.08 28.11
CA GLY A 13 9.55 -32.24 26.94
C GLY A 13 8.85 -31.86 25.64
N TYR A 14 7.59 -32.27 25.47
CA TYR A 14 6.76 -31.88 24.33
C TYR A 14 6.47 -30.37 24.33
N ALA A 15 6.05 -29.82 25.46
CA ALA A 15 5.71 -28.40 25.58
C ALA A 15 6.88 -27.48 25.22
N ARG A 16 8.10 -27.79 25.67
CA ARG A 16 9.31 -27.01 25.30
C ARG A 16 9.59 -27.03 23.81
N LYS A 17 9.41 -28.20 23.16
CA LYS A 17 9.56 -28.32 21.70
C LYS A 17 8.47 -27.55 20.97
N ALA A 18 7.23 -27.65 21.42
CA ALA A 18 6.09 -26.94 20.84
C ALA A 18 6.26 -25.42 20.91
N ILE A 19 6.74 -24.89 22.05
CA ILE A 19 7.06 -23.45 22.20
C ILE A 19 8.15 -23.04 21.21
N GLY A 20 9.24 -23.82 21.11
CA GLY A 20 10.31 -23.53 20.17
C GLY A 20 9.84 -23.51 18.71
N ILE A 21 9.06 -24.51 18.31
CA ILE A 21 8.49 -24.59 16.96
C ILE A 21 7.52 -23.42 16.71
N GLY A 22 6.67 -23.09 17.68
CA GLY A 22 5.72 -21.99 17.59
C GLY A 22 6.40 -20.62 17.45
N MET A 23 7.52 -20.41 18.15
CA MET A 23 8.29 -19.17 18.03
C MET A 23 8.94 -19.06 16.65
N VAL A 24 9.54 -20.14 16.15
CA VAL A 24 10.16 -20.16 14.82
C VAL A 24 9.10 -19.94 13.73
N SER A 25 7.93 -20.59 13.84
CA SER A 25 6.87 -20.40 12.87
C SER A 25 6.32 -18.98 12.89
N ALA A 26 6.17 -18.36 14.05
CA ALA A 26 5.73 -16.96 14.17
C ALA A 26 6.72 -15.98 13.53
N VAL A 27 8.03 -16.17 13.74
CA VAL A 27 9.05 -15.32 13.10
C VAL A 27 9.05 -15.53 11.58
N ALA A 28 8.93 -16.78 11.12
CA ALA A 28 8.91 -17.10 9.71
C ALA A 28 7.70 -16.49 8.99
N THR A 29 6.49 -16.61 9.56
CA THR A 29 5.27 -16.02 8.97
C THR A 29 5.33 -14.50 8.96
N THR A 30 5.85 -13.88 10.02
CA THR A 30 6.04 -12.42 10.09
C THR A 30 7.01 -11.95 9.00
N ALA A 31 8.15 -12.62 8.85
CA ALA A 31 9.12 -12.29 7.81
C ALA A 31 8.53 -12.45 6.40
N ALA A 32 7.82 -13.56 6.15
CA ALA A 32 7.17 -13.82 4.88
C ALA A 32 6.15 -12.72 4.52
N PHE A 33 5.33 -12.29 5.49
CA PHE A 33 4.37 -11.20 5.28
C PHE A 33 5.08 -9.87 5.01
N TYR A 34 6.13 -9.56 5.78
CA TYR A 34 6.87 -8.31 5.60
C TYR A 34 7.51 -8.22 4.21
N PHE A 35 8.25 -9.24 3.78
CA PHE A 35 8.93 -9.22 2.49
C PHE A 35 8.00 -9.46 1.30
N GLY A 36 6.94 -10.25 1.48
CA GLY A 36 6.00 -10.57 0.41
C GLY A 36 4.93 -9.52 0.16
N TYR A 37 4.56 -8.73 1.17
CA TYR A 37 3.46 -7.77 1.06
C TYR A 37 3.85 -6.36 1.49
N VAL A 38 4.40 -6.18 2.68
CA VAL A 38 4.61 -4.84 3.26
C VAL A 38 5.69 -4.07 2.51
N LYS A 39 6.88 -4.68 2.36
CA LYS A 39 8.02 -4.06 1.68
C LYS A 39 7.73 -3.68 0.22
N PRO A 40 7.23 -4.57 -0.66
CA PRO A 40 6.98 -4.21 -2.05
C PRO A 40 5.94 -3.10 -2.19
N ARG A 41 4.91 -3.09 -1.34
CA ARG A 41 3.93 -2.00 -1.32
C ARG A 41 4.60 -0.68 -0.92
N HIS A 42 5.38 -0.68 0.15
CA HIS A 42 6.09 0.51 0.61
C HIS A 42 7.01 1.07 -0.48
N ASP A 43 7.85 0.21 -1.06
CA ASP A 43 8.80 0.60 -2.10
C ASP A 43 8.08 1.17 -3.33
N ALA A 44 6.93 0.60 -3.74
CA ALA A 44 6.13 1.10 -4.85
C ALA A 44 5.57 2.51 -4.59
N TYR A 45 5.11 2.80 -3.37
CA TYR A 45 4.69 4.16 -3.02
C TYR A 45 5.87 5.13 -3.00
N GLU A 46 7.01 4.70 -2.44
CA GLU A 46 8.22 5.53 -2.40
C GLU A 46 8.70 5.87 -3.82
N GLU A 47 8.70 4.88 -4.72
CA GLU A 47 9.05 5.08 -6.13
C GLU A 47 8.09 6.02 -6.85
N PHE A 48 6.77 5.85 -6.65
CA PHE A 48 5.77 6.74 -7.21
C PHE A 48 6.00 8.19 -6.78
N PHE A 49 6.22 8.42 -5.48
CA PHE A 49 6.34 9.77 -4.92
C PHE A 49 7.71 10.43 -5.15
N LYS A 50 8.78 9.67 -5.45
CA LYS A 50 10.12 10.24 -5.73
C LYS A 50 10.11 11.30 -6.82
N ASN A 51 9.32 11.10 -7.87
CA ASN A 51 9.25 11.98 -9.03
C ASN A 51 7.85 12.54 -9.27
N TYR A 52 6.96 12.45 -8.26
CA TYR A 52 5.58 12.87 -8.43
C TYR A 52 5.47 14.40 -8.38
N ASP A 53 5.22 15.01 -9.54
CA ASP A 53 4.82 16.41 -9.61
C ASP A 53 3.28 16.54 -9.65
N PRO A 54 2.66 17.06 -8.58
CA PRO A 54 1.21 17.21 -8.52
C PRO A 54 0.68 18.18 -9.59
N TYR A 55 1.44 19.20 -9.98
CA TYR A 55 0.97 20.20 -10.94
C TYR A 55 0.92 19.62 -12.35
N THR A 56 1.95 18.86 -12.74
CA THR A 56 1.94 18.14 -14.02
C THR A 56 0.80 17.12 -14.09
N ARG A 57 0.55 16.35 -13.02
CA ARG A 57 -0.60 15.44 -13.01
C ARG A 57 -1.95 16.14 -13.06
N MET A 58 -2.12 17.29 -12.41
CA MET A 58 -3.34 18.07 -12.51
C MET A 58 -3.58 18.55 -13.95
N ARG A 59 -2.54 18.99 -14.66
CA ARG A 59 -2.62 19.36 -16.07
C ARG A 59 -3.02 18.17 -16.94
N GLU A 60 -2.39 17.01 -16.74
CA GLU A 60 -2.72 15.79 -17.48
C GLU A 60 -4.17 15.32 -17.22
N ILE A 61 -4.65 15.42 -15.98
CA ILE A 61 -6.04 15.09 -15.62
C ILE A 61 -7.01 16.01 -16.38
N CYS A 62 -6.77 17.32 -16.34
CA CYS A 62 -7.61 18.29 -17.02
C CYS A 62 -7.52 18.21 -18.55
N ALA A 63 -6.41 17.72 -19.11
CA ALA A 63 -6.23 17.56 -20.55
C ALA A 63 -6.85 16.26 -21.09
N THR A 64 -6.78 15.17 -20.32
CA THR A 64 -7.12 13.82 -20.81
C THR A 64 -8.57 13.44 -20.57
N ASN A 65 -9.15 13.85 -19.43
CA ASN A 65 -10.54 13.52 -19.08
C ASN A 65 -11.32 14.80 -18.79
N LYS A 66 -11.81 15.45 -19.86
CA LYS A 66 -12.75 16.57 -19.75
C LYS A 66 -13.94 16.13 -18.88
N GLY A 67 -14.26 16.92 -17.86
CA GLY A 67 -15.32 16.62 -16.88
C GLY A 67 -14.91 15.81 -15.65
N TYR A 68 -13.66 15.34 -15.51
CA TYR A 68 -13.23 14.66 -14.26
C TYR A 68 -13.19 15.62 -13.06
N MET A 69 -12.84 16.88 -13.30
CA MET A 69 -12.88 17.94 -12.28
C MET A 69 -13.61 19.18 -12.83
N HIS A 70 -14.59 19.66 -12.07
CA HIS A 70 -15.31 20.91 -12.37
C HIS A 70 -14.44 22.18 -12.23
N THR A 71 -13.25 22.04 -11.63
CA THR A 71 -12.28 23.12 -11.46
C THR A 71 -11.27 23.20 -12.61
N CYS A 72 -11.29 22.27 -13.56
CA CYS A 72 -10.44 22.37 -14.73
C CYS A 72 -10.80 23.62 -15.55
N PRO A 73 -9.83 24.37 -16.11
CA PRO A 73 -10.09 25.67 -16.73
C PRO A 73 -11.20 25.67 -17.79
N GLN A 74 -11.27 24.62 -18.61
CA GLN A 74 -12.28 24.48 -19.67
C GLN A 74 -13.69 24.29 -19.11
N GLU A 75 -13.85 23.42 -18.11
CA GLU A 75 -15.14 23.17 -17.45
C GLU A 75 -15.56 24.37 -16.60
N LEU A 76 -14.59 25.00 -15.94
CA LEU A 76 -14.81 26.18 -15.13
C LEU A 76 -15.27 27.36 -16.01
N ALA A 77 -14.64 27.58 -17.15
CA ALA A 77 -15.06 28.60 -18.11
C ALA A 77 -16.51 28.39 -18.57
N LYS A 78 -16.85 27.15 -18.96
CA LYS A 78 -18.23 26.79 -19.33
C LYS A 78 -19.23 27.06 -18.19
N LEU A 79 -18.90 26.72 -16.95
CA LEU A 79 -19.75 27.00 -15.78
C LEU A 79 -19.90 28.49 -15.48
N TYR A 80 -18.90 29.31 -15.79
CA TYR A 80 -18.97 30.77 -15.65
C TYR A 80 -19.80 31.41 -16.77
N GLU A 81 -19.68 30.92 -18.01
CA GLU A 81 -20.54 31.31 -19.14
C GLU A 81 -22.01 31.01 -18.85
N GLU A 82 -22.33 29.81 -18.34
CA GLU A 82 -23.68 29.43 -17.91
C GLU A 82 -24.26 30.36 -16.82
N LYS A 83 -23.40 31.01 -16.03
CA LYS A 83 -23.77 31.95 -14.97
C LYS A 83 -23.72 33.43 -15.40
N GLY A 84 -23.45 33.71 -16.68
CA GLY A 84 -23.39 35.06 -17.22
C GLY A 84 -22.26 35.91 -16.67
N LYS A 85 -21.11 35.30 -16.32
CA LYS A 85 -19.92 36.00 -15.83
C LYS A 85 -18.81 35.93 -16.88
N ASP A 86 -18.20 37.08 -17.18
CA ASP A 86 -17.05 37.14 -18.09
C ASP A 86 -15.83 36.45 -17.47
N VAL A 87 -15.22 35.55 -18.24
CA VAL A 87 -13.99 34.86 -17.89
C VAL A 87 -12.84 35.52 -18.64
N ALA A 88 -11.76 35.86 -17.93
CA ALA A 88 -10.54 36.34 -18.58
C ALA A 88 -10.03 35.28 -19.58
N PRO A 89 -9.43 35.68 -20.72
CA PRO A 89 -8.94 34.72 -21.70
C PRO A 89 -7.94 33.76 -21.04
N LEU A 90 -8.19 32.46 -21.21
CA LEU A 90 -7.28 31.40 -20.76
C LEU A 90 -6.13 31.31 -21.77
N GLU A 91 -4.94 31.78 -21.38
CA GLU A 91 -3.68 31.53 -22.12
C GLU A 91 -3.24 30.06 -22.04
#